data_AF-A0A8H3QH00-F1
#
_entry.id   AF-A0A8H3QH00-F1
#
_cell.length_a   1.000
_cell.length_b   1.000
_cell.length_c   1.000
_cell.angle_alpha   90.00
_cell.angle_beta   90.00
_cell.angle_gamma   90.00
#
_symmetry.space_group_name_H-M   'P 1'
#
loop_
_entity.id
_entity.type
_entity.pdbx_description
1 polymer ?
#
loop_
_entity_poly.entity_id
_entity_poly.type
_entity_poly.pdbx_seq_one_letter_code
_entity_poly.pdbx_strand_id
1 'polypeptide(L)'
;MHTPTNFDQTDRSRTAPALRYDGASPLVGIPSRNDIVVEFDNGMTIILQQSLSGKQPIHFMPTEVSDDTSEYVNGISSYILRITGTLINGQKAVVKITGIKPFFDVEVPEEMPLSTFKTRLVNILSNTLKGTSKFGIENINAFPLQGYYTEKKSYIRVITWNQFDRYNALKAVREVSIRTASDDLTPIYYYRKVAREKRLPLSSWVTLSNYFHEYIQRDTYLFQVSVNNYNPTSEDDYNNPLFSSALSRD
;
A
#
# COMPACT_ATOMS: atom_id res chain seq x y z
N MET A 1 40.70 14.14 -2.09
CA MET A 1 40.22 13.17 -3.09
C MET A 1 38.72 13.39 -3.24
N HIS A 2 38.31 14.03 -4.33
CA HIS A 2 36.90 14.24 -4.67
C HIS A 2 36.43 13.08 -5.53
N THR A 3 35.41 12.37 -5.08
CA THR A 3 34.65 11.44 -5.92
C THR A 3 33.54 12.24 -6.59
N PRO A 4 33.48 12.34 -7.93
CA PRO A 4 32.32 12.92 -8.59
C PRO A 4 31.23 11.86 -8.72
N THR A 5 30.08 12.14 -8.13
CA THR A 5 28.84 11.39 -8.34
C THR A 5 28.20 11.90 -9.64
N ASN A 6 28.50 11.26 -10.76
CA ASN A 6 27.69 11.37 -11.97
C ASN A 6 26.90 10.06 -12.14
N PHE A 7 25.67 10.04 -11.62
CA PHE A 7 24.65 9.12 -12.11
C PHE A 7 23.99 9.76 -13.33
N ASP A 8 24.70 9.71 -14.46
CA ASP A 8 24.11 10.02 -15.75
C ASP A 8 23.68 8.69 -16.39
N GLN A 9 22.45 8.26 -16.11
CA GLN A 9 21.82 7.15 -16.82
C GLN A 9 21.04 7.68 -18.02
N THR A 10 21.74 8.39 -18.91
CA THR A 10 21.19 8.79 -20.20
C THR A 10 21.68 7.81 -21.26
N ASP A 11 21.10 6.61 -21.28
CA ASP A 11 21.07 5.76 -22.46
C ASP A 11 20.05 4.62 -22.28
N ARG A 12 19.52 4.15 -23.42
CA ARG A 12 19.03 2.79 -23.70
C ARG A 12 17.53 2.59 -23.76
N SER A 13 17.05 2.83 -24.98
CA SER A 13 16.26 1.82 -25.66
C SER A 13 16.96 0.45 -25.59
N ARG A 14 16.17 -0.58 -25.31
CA ARG A 14 16.53 -2.02 -25.21
C ARG A 14 17.10 -2.49 -23.86
N THR A 15 16.46 -3.54 -23.36
CA THR A 15 16.73 -4.42 -22.21
C THR A 15 18.13 -4.27 -21.61
N ALA A 16 18.23 -3.77 -20.38
CA ALA A 16 19.51 -3.69 -19.67
C ALA A 16 20.07 -5.10 -19.42
N PRO A 17 21.33 -5.39 -19.77
CA PRO A 17 21.91 -6.71 -19.56
C PRO A 17 22.07 -7.00 -18.06
N ALA A 18 21.86 -8.27 -17.67
CA ALA A 18 22.22 -8.73 -16.33
C ALA A 18 23.72 -8.46 -16.11
N LEU A 19 24.10 -7.92 -14.95
CA LEU A 19 25.49 -7.59 -14.63
C LEU A 19 26.06 -8.62 -13.65
N ARG A 20 27.37 -8.88 -13.75
CA ARG A 20 28.11 -9.61 -12.73
C ARG A 20 28.03 -8.85 -11.40
N TYR A 21 28.34 -9.56 -10.31
CA TYR A 21 28.37 -8.98 -8.97
C TYR A 21 29.34 -7.79 -8.85
N ASP A 22 30.33 -7.68 -9.75
CA ASP A 22 31.25 -6.54 -9.87
C ASP A 22 30.61 -5.25 -10.44
N GLY A 23 29.35 -5.31 -10.89
CA GLY A 23 28.59 -4.18 -11.42
C GLY A 23 29.10 -3.64 -12.76
N ALA A 24 30.13 -4.24 -13.36
CA ALA A 24 30.84 -3.71 -14.52
C ALA A 24 30.69 -4.58 -15.77
N SER A 25 30.63 -5.91 -15.58
CA SER A 25 30.64 -6.85 -16.72
C SER A 25 29.24 -7.41 -17.00
N PRO A 26 28.72 -7.32 -18.24
CA PRO A 26 27.51 -8.03 -18.65
C PRO A 26 27.65 -9.54 -18.49
N LEU A 27 26.65 -10.19 -17.92
CA LEU A 27 26.45 -11.63 -17.92
C LEU A 27 25.87 -12.04 -19.26
N VAL A 28 26.76 -12.39 -20.20
CA VAL A 28 26.38 -12.93 -21.50
C VAL A 28 25.78 -14.33 -21.31
N GLY A 29 24.63 -14.58 -21.93
CA GLY A 29 23.97 -15.88 -21.94
C GLY A 29 22.96 -16.12 -20.82
N ILE A 30 22.74 -15.15 -19.92
CA ILE A 30 21.63 -15.24 -18.95
C ILE A 30 20.37 -14.63 -19.58
N PRO A 31 19.27 -15.38 -19.69
CA PRO A 31 18.02 -14.84 -20.20
C PRO A 31 17.51 -13.71 -19.30
N SER A 32 17.01 -12.65 -19.89
CA SER A 32 16.31 -11.61 -19.15
C SER A 32 14.98 -12.15 -18.61
N ARG A 33 14.38 -11.46 -17.64
CA ARG A 33 13.03 -11.80 -17.17
C ARG A 33 12.02 -11.87 -18.32
N ASN A 34 12.12 -10.99 -19.30
CA ASN A 34 11.23 -10.99 -20.45
C ASN A 34 11.46 -12.22 -21.33
N ASP A 35 12.71 -12.63 -21.51
CA ASP A 35 13.02 -13.85 -22.27
C ASP A 35 12.39 -15.08 -21.60
N ILE A 36 12.50 -15.17 -20.26
CA ILE A 36 11.86 -16.24 -19.47
C ILE A 36 10.33 -16.17 -19.59
N VAL A 37 9.74 -14.97 -19.44
CA VAL A 37 8.28 -14.80 -19.58
C VAL A 37 7.79 -15.22 -20.96
N VAL A 38 8.50 -14.85 -22.02
CA VAL A 38 8.14 -15.22 -23.40
C VAL A 38 8.27 -16.72 -23.63
N GLU A 39 9.34 -17.35 -23.12
CA GLU A 39 9.57 -18.79 -23.24
C GLU A 39 8.48 -19.61 -22.54
N PHE A 40 8.05 -19.17 -21.36
CA PHE A 40 7.09 -19.88 -20.51
C PHE A 40 5.69 -19.27 -20.51
N ASP A 41 5.35 -18.42 -21.49
CA ASP A 41 4.08 -17.69 -21.51
C ASP A 41 2.88 -18.63 -21.50
N ASN A 42 2.96 -19.78 -22.20
CA ASN A 42 1.87 -20.75 -22.36
C ASN A 42 0.52 -20.11 -22.79
N GLY A 43 0.54 -18.97 -23.49
CA GLY A 43 -0.65 -18.23 -23.90
C GLY A 43 -1.22 -17.26 -22.84
N MET A 44 -0.58 -17.15 -21.67
CA MET A 44 -1.04 -16.30 -20.57
C MET A 44 -1.00 -14.82 -20.92
N THR A 45 -0.08 -14.36 -21.76
CA THR A 45 -0.04 -12.97 -22.22
C THR A 45 -1.29 -12.63 -23.03
N ILE A 46 -1.76 -13.53 -23.89
CA ILE A 46 -2.99 -13.29 -24.68
C ILE A 46 -4.20 -13.16 -23.74
N ILE A 47 -4.31 -14.05 -22.75
CA ILE A 47 -5.38 -14.00 -21.74
C ILE A 47 -5.32 -12.69 -20.95
N LEU A 48 -4.13 -12.29 -20.49
CA LEU A 48 -3.94 -11.03 -19.78
C LEU A 48 -4.37 -9.84 -20.66
N GLN A 49 -3.95 -9.76 -21.91
CA GLN A 49 -4.33 -8.65 -22.82
C GLN A 49 -5.84 -8.60 -23.07
N GLN A 50 -6.49 -9.75 -23.21
CA GLN A 50 -7.95 -9.83 -23.32
C GLN A 50 -8.64 -9.31 -22.06
N SER A 51 -8.17 -9.73 -20.87
CA SER A 51 -8.70 -9.23 -19.60
C SER A 51 -8.51 -7.73 -19.45
N LEU A 52 -7.33 -7.20 -19.77
CA LEU A 52 -7.04 -5.77 -19.72
C LEU A 52 -7.93 -4.97 -20.69
N SER A 53 -8.08 -5.44 -21.92
CA SER A 53 -8.92 -4.80 -22.95
C SER A 53 -10.40 -4.79 -22.57
N GLY A 54 -10.87 -5.91 -22.00
CA GLY A 54 -12.24 -6.06 -21.51
C GLY A 54 -12.49 -5.48 -20.12
N LYS A 55 -11.48 -4.85 -19.50
CA LYS A 55 -11.50 -4.38 -18.10
C LYS A 55 -11.99 -5.43 -17.11
N GLN A 56 -11.69 -6.69 -17.40
CA GLN A 56 -12.01 -7.82 -16.55
C GLN A 56 -11.08 -7.85 -15.33
N PRO A 57 -11.49 -8.51 -14.24
CA PRO A 57 -10.60 -8.75 -13.13
C PRO A 57 -9.33 -9.49 -13.57
N ILE A 58 -8.20 -9.13 -12.97
CA ILE A 58 -6.90 -9.76 -13.24
C ILE A 58 -6.28 -10.25 -11.95
N HIS A 59 -5.31 -11.14 -12.08
CA HIS A 59 -4.63 -11.72 -10.94
C HIS A 59 -3.22 -11.20 -10.79
N PHE A 60 -2.84 -11.00 -9.53
CA PHE A 60 -1.59 -10.39 -9.14
C PHE A 60 -1.05 -11.10 -7.88
N MET A 61 0.25 -11.35 -7.86
CA MET A 61 0.96 -11.87 -6.70
C MET A 61 1.84 -10.76 -6.12
N PRO A 62 1.50 -10.22 -4.94
CA PRO A 62 2.33 -9.27 -4.20
C PRO A 62 3.67 -9.89 -3.79
N THR A 63 4.75 -9.12 -3.90
CA THR A 63 6.08 -9.55 -3.43
C THR A 63 6.78 -8.51 -2.56
N GLU A 64 6.46 -7.23 -2.73
CA GLU A 64 7.08 -6.12 -2.00
C GLU A 64 6.04 -5.04 -1.72
N VAL A 65 6.13 -4.41 -0.55
CA VAL A 65 5.17 -3.41 -0.09
C VAL A 65 5.90 -2.19 0.44
N SER A 66 5.46 -1.01 0.03
CA SER A 66 5.98 0.27 0.50
C SER A 66 4.86 1.29 0.68
N ASP A 67 5.03 2.21 1.63
CA ASP A 67 4.20 3.41 1.72
C ASP A 67 4.63 4.41 0.62
N ASP A 68 3.68 5.10 -0.01
CA ASP A 68 3.94 6.18 -0.98
C ASP A 68 3.00 7.37 -0.71
N THR A 69 3.45 8.56 -1.10
CA THR A 69 2.70 9.81 -1.00
C THR A 69 2.78 10.55 -2.34
N SER A 70 2.03 10.09 -3.34
CA SER A 70 2.13 10.65 -4.69
C SER A 70 0.85 11.29 -5.25
N GLU A 71 -0.33 11.01 -4.67
CA GLU A 71 -1.59 11.50 -5.25
C GLU A 71 -2.12 12.70 -4.48
N TYR A 72 -2.13 13.84 -5.16
CA TYR A 72 -2.82 15.04 -4.71
C TYR A 72 -4.26 15.01 -5.23
N VAL A 73 -5.22 14.84 -4.32
CA VAL A 73 -6.64 15.08 -4.63
C VAL A 73 -6.97 16.46 -4.07
N ASN A 74 -7.36 17.40 -4.94
CA ASN A 74 -7.66 18.80 -4.56
C ASN A 74 -6.51 19.50 -3.81
N GLY A 75 -5.26 19.23 -4.21
CA GLY A 75 -4.07 19.82 -3.56
C GLY A 75 -3.73 19.23 -2.19
N ILE A 76 -4.40 18.15 -1.77
CA ILE A 76 -4.08 17.42 -0.55
C ILE A 76 -3.50 16.06 -0.93
N SER A 77 -2.28 15.78 -0.45
CA SER A 77 -1.68 14.45 -0.60
C SER A 77 -2.52 13.42 0.15
N SER A 78 -2.81 12.33 -0.54
CA SER A 78 -3.48 11.14 0.01
C SER A 78 -2.46 10.02 0.23
N TYR A 79 -2.73 9.19 1.22
CA TYR A 79 -1.91 8.00 1.44
C TYR A 79 -2.16 6.95 0.35
N ILE A 80 -1.08 6.40 -0.19
CA ILE A 80 -1.09 5.32 -1.16
C ILE A 80 -0.30 4.15 -0.60
N LEU A 81 -0.88 2.97 -0.69
CA LEU A 81 -0.15 1.74 -0.47
C LEU A 81 0.38 1.23 -1.82
N ARG A 82 1.70 1.22 -1.99
CA ARG A 82 2.36 0.76 -3.22
C ARG A 82 2.82 -0.67 -3.04
N ILE A 83 2.35 -1.57 -3.91
CA ILE A 83 2.71 -2.98 -3.89
C ILE A 83 3.38 -3.34 -5.22
N THR A 84 4.58 -3.89 -5.17
CA THR A 84 5.22 -4.50 -6.34
C THR A 84 4.95 -6.00 -6.33
N GLY A 85 4.77 -6.58 -7.50
CA GLY A 85 4.53 -8.01 -7.63
C GLY A 85 4.58 -8.49 -9.07
N THR A 86 3.92 -9.61 -9.33
CA THR A 86 3.90 -10.26 -10.64
C THR A 86 2.47 -10.53 -11.10
N LEU A 87 2.23 -10.40 -12.41
CA LEU A 87 0.97 -10.81 -13.04
C LEU A 87 0.99 -12.30 -13.34
N ILE A 88 -0.16 -12.84 -13.75
CA ILE A 88 -0.32 -14.26 -14.06
C ILE A 88 0.62 -14.77 -15.17
N ASN A 89 1.07 -13.91 -16.07
CA ASN A 89 2.06 -14.23 -17.10
C ASN A 89 3.52 -14.00 -16.64
N GLY A 90 3.76 -13.71 -15.36
CA GLY A 90 5.09 -13.49 -14.80
C GLY A 90 5.67 -12.09 -15.05
N GLN A 91 4.99 -11.19 -15.76
CA GLN A 91 5.44 -9.80 -15.93
C GLN A 91 5.40 -9.02 -14.62
N LYS A 92 6.27 -8.00 -14.49
CA LYS A 92 6.31 -7.14 -13.30
C LYS A 92 5.11 -6.20 -13.31
N ALA A 93 4.51 -6.02 -12.15
CA ALA A 93 3.49 -5.01 -11.94
C ALA A 93 3.71 -4.23 -10.65
N VAL A 94 3.30 -2.98 -10.68
CA VAL A 94 3.19 -2.09 -9.51
C VAL A 94 1.73 -1.75 -9.36
N VAL A 95 1.19 -1.91 -8.16
CA VAL A 95 -0.19 -1.61 -7.81
C VAL A 95 -0.20 -0.49 -6.77
N LYS A 96 -0.81 0.64 -7.12
CA LYS A 96 -1.12 1.75 -6.21
C LYS A 96 -2.52 1.57 -5.67
N ILE A 97 -2.63 1.27 -4.38
CA ILE A 97 -3.92 1.13 -3.69
C ILE A 97 -4.29 2.48 -3.07
N THR A 98 -5.45 3.00 -3.48
CA THR A 98 -6.00 4.29 -3.07
C THR A 98 -7.24 4.14 -2.18
N GLY A 99 -7.79 5.26 -1.70
CA GLY A 99 -9.00 5.26 -0.86
C GLY A 99 -8.76 4.86 0.59
N ILE A 100 -7.51 4.83 1.03
CA ILE A 100 -7.13 4.55 2.42
C ILE A 100 -6.95 5.87 3.15
N LYS A 101 -7.69 6.04 4.25
CA LYS A 101 -7.54 7.19 5.14
C LYS A 101 -6.73 6.79 6.38
N PRO A 102 -5.53 7.36 6.60
CA PRO A 102 -4.77 7.08 7.80
C PRO A 102 -5.51 7.49 9.07
N PHE A 103 -5.34 6.74 10.15
CA PHE A 103 -6.01 7.04 11.41
C PHE A 103 -5.23 6.56 12.64
N PHE A 104 -5.60 7.09 13.80
CA PHE A 104 -5.22 6.57 15.11
C PHE A 104 -6.35 6.82 16.10
N ASP A 105 -6.39 6.04 17.18
CA ASP A 105 -7.46 6.10 18.17
C ASP A 105 -6.92 6.67 19.49
N VAL A 106 -7.69 7.58 20.09
CA VAL A 106 -7.37 8.30 21.32
C VAL A 106 -8.32 7.84 22.42
N GLU A 107 -7.78 7.43 23.56
CA GLU A 107 -8.60 6.99 24.71
C GLU A 107 -9.30 8.22 25.33
N VAL A 108 -10.60 8.10 25.60
CA VAL A 108 -11.35 9.15 26.30
C VAL A 108 -11.19 8.94 27.81
N PRO A 109 -10.70 9.94 28.57
CA PRO A 109 -10.58 9.82 30.01
C PRO A 109 -11.94 9.62 30.69
N GLU A 110 -12.00 8.74 31.69
CA GLU A 110 -13.24 8.43 32.42
C GLU A 110 -13.73 9.63 33.24
N GLU A 111 -12.81 10.47 33.70
CA GLU A 111 -13.10 11.64 34.52
C GLU A 111 -13.54 12.87 33.71
N MET A 112 -13.56 12.78 32.37
CA MET A 112 -13.87 13.90 31.49
C MET A 112 -15.05 13.60 30.56
N PRO A 113 -16.06 14.49 30.49
CA PRO A 113 -17.12 14.35 29.51
C PRO A 113 -16.58 14.31 28.08
N LEU A 114 -17.13 13.41 27.26
CA LEU A 114 -16.71 13.19 25.87
C LEU A 114 -16.70 14.49 25.04
N SER A 115 -17.69 15.36 25.22
CA SER A 115 -17.78 16.65 24.51
C SER A 115 -16.62 17.58 24.86
N THR A 116 -16.31 17.72 26.15
CA THR A 116 -15.18 18.52 26.64
C THR A 116 -13.85 17.99 26.11
N PHE A 117 -13.66 16.67 26.19
CA PHE A 117 -12.45 16.04 25.68
C PHE A 117 -12.31 16.21 24.17
N LYS A 118 -13.41 16.04 23.42
CA LYS A 118 -13.45 16.25 21.96
C LYS A 118 -13.07 17.67 21.58
N THR A 119 -13.57 18.70 22.27
CA THR A 119 -13.19 20.10 22.03
C THR A 119 -11.70 20.32 22.27
N ARG A 120 -11.16 19.78 23.37
CA ARG A 120 -9.72 19.86 23.67
C ARG A 120 -8.88 19.18 22.58
N LEU A 121 -9.27 17.99 22.15
CA LEU A 121 -8.59 17.24 21.09
C LEU A 121 -8.62 18.00 19.76
N VAL A 122 -9.78 18.54 19.36
CA VAL A 122 -9.93 19.36 18.14
C VAL A 122 -9.01 20.58 18.18
N ASN A 123 -8.88 21.26 19.32
CA ASN A 123 -7.99 22.41 19.46
C ASN A 123 -6.52 22.03 19.25
N ILE A 124 -6.06 20.93 19.87
CA ILE A 124 -4.69 20.42 19.68
C ILE A 124 -4.45 20.12 18.19
N LEU A 125 -5.33 19.32 17.58
CA LEU A 125 -5.18 18.88 16.19
C LEU A 125 -5.24 20.05 15.20
N SER A 126 -6.14 21.02 15.40
CA SER A 126 -6.28 22.17 14.51
C SER A 126 -5.07 23.09 14.57
N ASN A 127 -4.48 23.27 15.76
CA ASN A 127 -3.25 24.04 15.92
C ASN A 127 -2.07 23.34 15.25
N THR A 128 -1.95 22.01 15.39
CA THR A 128 -0.87 21.22 14.79
C THR A 128 -0.99 21.14 13.26
N LEU A 129 -2.19 20.86 12.74
CA LEU A 129 -2.42 20.63 11.31
C LEU A 129 -2.83 21.90 10.54
N LYS A 130 -2.88 23.06 11.22
CA LYS A 130 -3.23 24.36 10.65
C LYS A 130 -4.62 24.39 10.02
N GLY A 131 -5.60 23.78 10.69
CA GLY A 131 -7.01 23.84 10.29
C GLY A 131 -7.81 22.58 10.63
N THR A 132 -9.12 22.74 10.72
CA THR A 132 -10.08 21.66 11.03
C THR A 132 -10.41 20.78 9.81
N SER A 133 -10.15 21.24 8.59
CA SER A 133 -10.42 20.48 7.36
C SER A 133 -9.39 19.37 7.08
N LYS A 134 -8.28 19.34 7.83
CA LYS A 134 -7.18 18.39 7.65
C LYS A 134 -7.40 17.05 8.33
N PHE A 135 -8.42 16.94 9.17
CA PHE A 135 -8.73 15.72 9.89
C PHE A 135 -10.24 15.53 10.09
N GLY A 136 -10.65 14.27 10.19
CA GLY A 136 -11.96 13.86 10.66
C GLY A 136 -11.85 13.25 12.06
N ILE A 137 -12.97 13.22 12.77
CA ILE A 137 -13.07 12.57 14.08
C ILE A 137 -14.33 11.71 14.15
N GLU A 138 -14.19 10.50 14.67
CA GLU A 138 -15.28 9.55 14.86
C GLU A 138 -15.25 9.02 16.29
N ASN A 139 -16.42 8.90 16.93
CA ASN A 139 -16.50 8.26 18.25
C ASN A 139 -16.66 6.75 18.05
N ILE A 140 -15.82 5.95 18.71
CA ILE A 140 -15.85 4.49 18.63
C ILE A 140 -15.79 3.87 20.02
N ASN A 141 -16.24 2.62 20.14
CA ASN A 141 -16.08 1.81 21.33
C ASN A 141 -15.25 0.57 21.00
N ALA A 142 -14.16 0.33 21.75
CA ALA A 142 -13.24 -0.77 21.51
C ALA A 142 -12.68 -1.33 22.83
N PHE A 143 -12.20 -2.57 22.78
CA PHE A 143 -11.48 -3.14 23.92
C PHE A 143 -10.05 -2.58 23.96
N PRO A 144 -9.57 -2.12 25.12
CA PRO A 144 -8.17 -1.74 25.27
C PRO A 144 -7.24 -2.91 24.99
N LEU A 145 -6.08 -2.64 24.39
CA LEU A 145 -5.05 -3.66 24.14
C LEU A 145 -4.38 -4.16 25.42
N GLN A 146 -4.28 -3.30 26.44
CA GLN A 146 -3.56 -3.58 27.69
C GLN A 146 -4.52 -3.79 28.84
N GLY A 147 -4.51 -5.00 29.42
CA GLY A 147 -5.38 -5.37 30.53
C GLY A 147 -6.58 -6.21 30.07
N TYR A 148 -7.25 -6.83 31.03
CA TYR A 148 -8.46 -7.60 30.78
C TYR A 148 -9.69 -6.71 31.08
N TYR A 149 -10.53 -6.50 30.07
CA TYR A 149 -11.77 -5.74 30.20
C TYR A 149 -12.93 -6.57 29.67
N THR A 150 -14.01 -6.60 30.43
CA THR A 150 -15.28 -7.20 30.02
C THR A 150 -16.13 -6.23 29.19
N GLU A 151 -15.82 -4.93 29.25
CA GLU A 151 -16.55 -3.86 28.57
C GLU A 151 -15.65 -3.07 27.62
N LYS A 152 -16.25 -2.50 26.58
CA LYS A 152 -15.55 -1.63 25.64
C LYS A 152 -15.39 -0.23 26.23
N LYS A 153 -14.22 0.37 26.05
CA LYS A 153 -13.96 1.77 26.38
C LYS A 153 -14.29 2.70 25.22
N SER A 154 -14.57 3.95 25.55
CA SER A 154 -14.78 5.03 24.59
C SER A 154 -13.44 5.52 24.01
N TYR A 155 -13.37 5.64 22.70
CA TYR A 155 -12.25 6.22 21.97
C TYR A 155 -12.74 7.27 20.97
N ILE A 156 -11.86 8.21 20.64
CA ILE A 156 -12.03 9.09 19.47
C ILE A 156 -11.01 8.67 18.41
N ARG A 157 -11.50 8.22 17.26
CA ARG A 157 -10.71 7.97 16.07
C ARG A 157 -10.42 9.28 15.37
N VAL A 158 -9.14 9.59 15.20
CA VAL A 158 -8.65 10.73 14.42
C VAL A 158 -8.24 10.21 13.05
N ILE A 159 -8.87 10.74 12.00
CA ILE A 159 -8.65 10.36 10.60
C ILE A 159 -7.95 11.52 9.89
N THR A 160 -6.88 11.24 9.16
CA THR A 160 -6.16 12.25 8.37
C THR A 160 -6.14 11.88 6.89
N TRP A 161 -5.67 12.79 6.04
CA TRP A 161 -5.57 12.58 4.60
C TRP A 161 -4.32 11.78 4.20
N ASN A 162 -3.20 12.01 4.89
CA ASN A 162 -1.94 11.32 4.64
C ASN A 162 -1.24 10.93 5.96
N GLN A 163 -0.17 10.14 5.80
CA GLN A 163 0.61 9.56 6.88
C GLN A 163 1.46 10.60 7.63
N PHE A 164 1.87 11.69 6.99
CA PHE A 164 2.62 12.78 7.64
C PHE A 164 1.73 13.58 8.59
N ASP A 165 0.53 13.96 8.16
CA ASP A 165 -0.47 14.62 9.01
C ASP A 165 -0.86 13.71 10.18
N ARG A 166 -1.03 12.41 9.93
CA ARG A 166 -1.25 11.42 10.99
C ARG A 166 -0.12 11.43 12.01
N TYR A 167 1.12 11.38 11.55
CA TYR A 167 2.31 11.37 12.40
C TYR A 167 2.39 12.64 13.26
N ASN A 168 2.23 13.82 12.65
CA ASN A 168 2.27 15.10 13.35
C ASN A 168 1.15 15.20 14.40
N ALA A 169 -0.07 14.79 14.05
CA ALA A 169 -1.21 14.74 14.96
C ALA A 169 -0.98 13.79 16.14
N LEU A 170 -0.54 12.56 15.86
CA LEU A 170 -0.26 11.56 16.89
C LEU A 170 0.85 12.04 17.84
N LYS A 171 1.91 12.63 17.30
CA LYS A 171 3.01 13.20 18.08
C LYS A 171 2.50 14.30 19.02
N ALA A 172 1.75 15.26 18.51
CA ALA A 172 1.21 16.36 19.31
C ALA A 172 0.27 15.90 20.43
N VAL A 173 -0.58 14.89 20.16
CA VAL A 173 -1.47 14.29 21.16
C VAL A 173 -0.65 13.61 22.28
N ARG A 174 0.42 12.91 21.92
CA ARG A 174 1.30 12.26 22.90
C ARG A 174 2.12 13.24 23.72
N GLU A 175 2.56 14.36 23.13
CA GLU A 175 3.31 15.41 23.83
C GLU A 175 2.51 16.02 24.99
N VAL A 176 1.17 16.08 24.87
CA VAL A 176 0.29 16.52 25.95
C VAL A 176 -0.19 15.38 26.87
N SER A 177 0.49 14.23 26.84
CA SER A 177 0.24 13.05 27.69
C SER A 177 -1.16 12.44 27.55
N ILE A 178 -1.81 12.63 26.40
CA ILE A 178 -3.07 11.95 26.09
C ILE A 178 -2.78 10.52 25.63
N ARG A 179 -3.52 9.55 26.18
CA ARG A 179 -3.39 8.13 25.84
C ARG A 179 -3.93 7.83 24.44
N THR A 180 -3.21 7.00 23.71
CA THR A 180 -3.56 6.58 22.35
C THR A 180 -3.44 5.06 22.22
N ALA A 181 -4.25 4.47 21.36
CA ALA A 181 -4.18 3.05 21.01
C ALA A 181 -3.23 2.80 19.81
N SER A 182 -2.31 3.71 19.54
CA SER A 182 -1.34 3.61 18.46
C SER A 182 -0.02 4.24 18.91
N ASP A 183 1.06 3.48 18.85
CA ASP A 183 2.39 3.89 19.31
C ASP A 183 3.40 4.05 18.16
N ASP A 184 2.97 3.84 16.91
CA ASP A 184 3.76 3.90 15.69
C ASP A 184 4.05 5.34 15.25
N LEU A 185 5.07 5.91 15.86
CA LEU A 185 5.62 7.24 15.55
C LEU A 185 6.55 7.24 14.32
N THR A 186 6.44 6.26 13.43
CA THR A 186 7.27 6.21 12.22
C THR A 186 6.39 6.21 10.97
N PRO A 187 6.54 7.20 10.08
CA PRO A 187 5.72 7.33 8.88
C PRO A 187 6.23 6.49 7.70
N ILE A 188 6.93 5.36 7.91
CA ILE A 188 7.44 4.51 6.81
C ILE A 188 6.95 3.06 6.85
N TYR A 189 6.21 2.67 7.91
CA TYR A 189 5.72 1.30 8.10
C TYR A 189 4.22 1.26 8.41
N TYR A 190 3.46 2.26 7.98
CA TYR A 190 2.02 2.34 8.26
C TYR A 190 1.23 1.30 7.45
N TYR A 191 1.78 0.83 6.32
CA TYR A 191 1.17 -0.26 5.54
C TYR A 191 0.81 -1.48 6.38
N ARG A 192 1.54 -1.78 7.46
CA ARG A 192 1.23 -2.93 8.34
C ARG A 192 -0.11 -2.75 9.04
N LYS A 193 -0.36 -1.54 9.55
CA LYS A 193 -1.65 -1.19 10.14
C LYS A 193 -2.73 -1.21 9.07
N VAL A 194 -2.48 -0.64 7.89
CA VAL A 194 -3.44 -0.66 6.79
C VAL A 194 -3.82 -2.09 6.41
N ALA A 195 -2.84 -2.95 6.18
CA ALA A 195 -3.06 -4.34 5.80
C ALA A 195 -3.86 -5.11 6.85
N ARG A 196 -3.57 -4.90 8.15
CA ARG A 196 -4.35 -5.50 9.24
C ARG A 196 -5.79 -5.02 9.26
N GLU A 197 -5.99 -3.70 9.26
CA GLU A 197 -7.30 -3.07 9.42
C GLU A 197 -8.21 -3.28 8.20
N LYS A 198 -7.61 -3.40 7.01
CA LYS A 198 -8.31 -3.64 5.75
C LYS A 198 -8.29 -5.11 5.32
N ARG A 199 -7.63 -5.99 6.09
CA ARG A 199 -7.43 -7.42 5.78
C ARG A 199 -6.85 -7.63 4.38
N LEU A 200 -5.87 -6.81 3.99
CA LEU A 200 -5.26 -6.88 2.66
C LEU A 200 -4.26 -8.04 2.61
N PRO A 201 -4.42 -8.99 1.67
CA PRO A 201 -3.40 -10.00 1.40
C PRO A 201 -2.13 -9.36 0.82
N LEU A 202 -0.99 -9.56 1.50
CA LEU A 202 0.31 -9.03 1.09
C LEU A 202 1.28 -10.10 0.55
N SER A 203 0.88 -11.37 0.55
CA SER A 203 1.75 -12.51 0.22
C SER A 203 0.99 -13.71 -0.37
N SER A 204 -0.17 -13.45 -0.97
CA SER A 204 -1.00 -14.47 -1.62
C SER A 204 -1.57 -13.90 -2.91
N TRP A 205 -2.06 -14.75 -3.81
CA TRP A 205 -2.75 -14.29 -5.01
C TRP A 205 -3.94 -13.40 -4.64
N VAL A 206 -4.08 -12.33 -5.42
CA VAL A 206 -5.16 -11.35 -5.30
C VAL A 206 -5.80 -11.13 -6.65
N THR A 207 -7.07 -10.75 -6.60
CA THR A 207 -7.85 -10.33 -7.75
C THR A 207 -8.01 -8.82 -7.71
N LEU A 208 -7.50 -8.15 -8.75
CA LEU A 208 -7.67 -6.73 -8.98
C LEU A 208 -8.87 -6.52 -9.90
N SER A 209 -9.84 -5.73 -9.48
CA SER A 209 -10.98 -5.33 -10.30
C SER A 209 -11.10 -3.80 -10.39
N ASN A 210 -11.90 -3.29 -11.33
CA ASN A 210 -12.18 -1.84 -11.47
C ASN A 210 -10.92 -0.95 -11.37
N TYR A 211 -9.84 -1.39 -12.00
CA TYR A 211 -8.55 -0.73 -11.96
C TYR A 211 -8.36 0.18 -13.17
N PHE A 212 -7.49 1.18 -13.00
CA PHE A 212 -6.83 1.85 -14.11
C PHE A 212 -5.46 1.22 -14.31
N HIS A 213 -5.00 1.14 -15.55
CA HIS A 213 -3.67 0.64 -15.84
C HIS A 213 -2.99 1.45 -16.93
N GLU A 214 -1.66 1.52 -16.83
CA GLU A 214 -0.79 2.05 -17.86
C GLU A 214 0.46 1.16 -17.97
N TYR A 215 1.07 1.15 -19.15
CA TYR A 215 2.33 0.45 -19.37
C TYR A 215 3.47 1.46 -19.20
N ILE A 216 4.31 1.26 -18.19
CA ILE A 216 5.43 2.16 -17.88
C ILE A 216 6.76 1.57 -18.36
N GLN A 217 7.82 2.36 -18.25
CA GLN A 217 9.16 1.96 -18.66
C GLN A 217 9.61 0.65 -17.98
N ARG A 218 10.48 -0.10 -18.68
CA ARG A 218 11.05 -1.39 -18.23
C ARG A 218 10.01 -2.50 -18.10
N ASP A 219 9.09 -2.59 -19.06
CA ASP A 219 8.14 -3.69 -19.19
C ASP A 219 7.35 -3.99 -17.90
N THR A 220 6.91 -2.91 -17.26
CA THR A 220 6.21 -2.97 -15.99
C THR A 220 4.83 -2.36 -16.17
N TYR A 221 3.81 -3.07 -15.70
CA TYR A 221 2.48 -2.49 -15.60
C TYR A 221 2.37 -1.64 -14.34
N LEU A 222 1.77 -0.46 -14.45
CA LEU A 222 1.30 0.30 -13.30
C LEU A 222 -0.23 0.20 -13.24
N PHE A 223 -0.74 -0.26 -12.10
CA PHE A 223 -2.16 -0.29 -11.79
C PHE A 223 -2.47 0.71 -10.69
N GLN A 224 -3.63 1.36 -10.80
CA GLN A 224 -4.23 2.13 -9.71
C GLN A 224 -5.59 1.52 -9.39
N VAL A 225 -5.80 1.19 -8.12
CA VAL A 225 -6.98 0.45 -7.67
C VAL A 225 -7.46 1.01 -6.32
N SER A 226 -8.77 1.07 -6.12
CA SER A 226 -9.32 1.38 -4.79
C SER A 226 -9.08 0.21 -3.84
N VAL A 227 -8.87 0.48 -2.56
CA VAL A 227 -8.72 -0.56 -1.51
C VAL A 227 -9.85 -1.59 -1.50
N ASN A 228 -11.07 -1.21 -1.91
CA ASN A 228 -12.21 -2.13 -1.97
C ASN A 228 -12.18 -3.09 -3.18
N ASN A 229 -11.33 -2.82 -4.17
CA ASN A 229 -11.20 -3.62 -5.39
C ASN A 229 -9.89 -4.44 -5.42
N TYR A 230 -9.21 -4.51 -4.28
CA TYR A 230 -8.05 -5.37 -4.04
C TYR A 230 -8.50 -6.48 -3.09
N ASN A 231 -8.77 -7.67 -3.63
CA ASN A 231 -9.42 -8.74 -2.86
C ASN A 231 -8.59 -10.03 -2.92
N PRO A 232 -8.60 -10.87 -1.87
CA PRO A 232 -8.03 -12.20 -1.96
C PRO A 232 -8.71 -12.98 -3.10
N THR A 233 -7.92 -13.75 -3.83
CA THR A 233 -8.46 -14.69 -4.82
C THR A 233 -9.30 -15.75 -4.11
N SER A 234 -10.45 -16.12 -4.69
CA SER A 234 -11.35 -17.08 -4.07
C SER A 234 -10.74 -18.48 -4.03
N GLU A 235 -11.12 -19.31 -3.06
CA GLU A 235 -10.66 -20.71 -3.00
C GLU A 235 -11.09 -21.51 -4.25
N ASP A 236 -12.25 -21.18 -4.82
CA ASP A 236 -12.76 -21.78 -6.05
C ASP A 236 -11.88 -21.45 -7.27
N ASP A 237 -11.25 -20.28 -7.29
CA ASP A 237 -10.33 -19.87 -8.36
C ASP A 237 -9.00 -20.65 -8.32
N TYR A 238 -8.59 -21.22 -7.19
CA TYR A 238 -7.40 -22.09 -7.15
C TYR A 238 -7.61 -23.40 -7.93
N ASN A 239 -8.86 -23.82 -8.11
CA ASN A 239 -9.23 -24.97 -8.94
C ASN A 239 -9.42 -24.62 -10.42
N ASN A 240 -9.29 -23.34 -10.79
CA ASN A 240 -9.37 -22.91 -12.17
C ASN A 240 -8.15 -23.46 -12.94
N PRO A 241 -8.32 -24.07 -14.12
CA PRO A 241 -7.23 -24.61 -14.92
C PRO A 241 -6.13 -23.58 -15.26
N LEU A 242 -6.45 -22.28 -15.26
CA LEU A 242 -5.49 -21.19 -15.42
C LEU A 242 -4.56 -21.02 -14.21
N PHE A 243 -5.05 -21.31 -13.00
CA PHE A 243 -4.26 -21.31 -11.77
C PHE A 243 -3.54 -22.64 -11.57
N SER A 244 -4.23 -23.76 -11.78
CA SER A 244 -3.64 -25.08 -11.56
C SER A 244 -2.46 -25.36 -12.49
N SER A 245 -2.50 -24.88 -13.74
CA SER A 245 -1.39 -25.02 -14.68
C SER A 245 -0.16 -24.19 -14.27
N ALA A 246 -0.37 -22.98 -13.74
CA ALA A 246 0.70 -22.13 -13.22
C ALA A 246 1.27 -22.62 -11.87
N LEU A 247 0.43 -23.20 -11.00
CA LEU A 247 0.80 -23.68 -9.66
C LEU A 247 1.35 -25.12 -9.64
N SER A 248 1.07 -25.96 -10.65
CA SER A 248 1.52 -27.37 -10.69
C SER A 248 3.00 -27.58 -11.03
N ARG A 249 3.75 -26.49 -11.26
CA ARG A 249 5.17 -26.55 -11.67
C ARG A 249 6.16 -26.24 -10.53
N ASP A 250 5.66 -26.00 -9.32
CA ASP A 250 6.46 -26.00 -8.08
C ASP A 250 6.50 -27.41 -7.46
#